data_AF-A0A618HJN0-F1
#
_entry.id   AF-A0A618HJN0-F1
#
_cell.length_a   1.000
_cell.length_b   1.000
_cell.length_c   1.000
_cell.angle_alpha   90.00
_cell.angle_beta   90.00
_cell.angle_gamma   90.00
#
_symmetry.space_group_name_H-M   'P 1'
#
loop_
_entity.id
_entity.type
_entity.pdbx_description
1 polymer ?
#
loop_
_entity_poly.entity_id
_entity_poly.type
_entity_poly.pdbx_seq_one_letter_code
_entity_poly.pdbx_strand_id
1 'polypeptide(L)' 'MLKGEPSFASLLVKQSPGMHYGHGWIAGKDGKRWHPSHSQSELLKGLKTKPPKSSDFLIIRIVHFIIKGVKHVTR' A
#
# COMPACT_ATOMS: atom_id res chain seq x y z
N MET A 1 28.85 -22.13 -23.83
CA MET A 1 27.45 -22.47 -24.17
C MET A 1 27.26 -23.94 -23.86
N LEU A 2 26.37 -24.26 -22.92
CA LEU A 2 26.07 -25.63 -22.51
C LEU A 2 25.35 -26.32 -23.68
N LYS A 3 26.00 -27.32 -24.31
CA LYS A 3 25.55 -27.95 -25.56
C LYS A 3 24.47 -29.04 -25.35
N GLY A 4 24.00 -29.24 -24.12
CA GLY A 4 23.11 -30.36 -23.77
C GLY A 4 22.04 -30.06 -22.74
N GLU A 5 21.92 -28.82 -22.25
CA GLU A 5 20.88 -28.45 -21.29
C GLU A 5 19.72 -27.75 -22.01
N PRO A 6 18.46 -28.05 -21.64
CA PRO A 6 17.33 -27.35 -22.22
C PRO A 6 17.44 -25.86 -21.90
N SER A 7 17.12 -25.02 -22.89
CA SER A 7 17.02 -23.57 -22.69
C SER A 7 16.10 -23.28 -21.51
N PHE A 8 16.41 -22.25 -20.71
CA PHE A 8 15.56 -21.79 -19.61
C PHE A 8 14.11 -21.54 -20.05
N ALA A 9 13.91 -21.15 -21.32
CA ALA A 9 12.59 -21.00 -21.93
C ALA A 9 11.74 -22.28 -21.90
N SER A 10 12.36 -23.46 -21.87
CA SER A 10 11.69 -24.78 -21.80
C SER A 10 11.10 -25.05 -20.43
N LEU A 11 11.59 -24.37 -19.38
CA LEU A 11 11.05 -24.43 -18.02
C LEU A 11 9.90 -23.43 -17.82
N LEU A 12 9.74 -22.47 -18.73
CA LEU A 12 8.64 -21.52 -18.66
C LEU A 12 7.35 -22.26 -19.03
N VAL A 13 6.42 -22.33 -18.09
CA VAL A 13 5.04 -22.71 -18.40
C VAL A 13 4.55 -21.75 -19.47
N LYS A 14 4.04 -22.29 -20.59
CA LYS A 14 3.48 -21.53 -21.70
C LYS A 14 2.18 -20.87 -21.24
N GLN A 15 2.29 -19.83 -20.43
CA GLN A 15 1.19 -18.95 -20.08
C GLN A 15 0.85 -18.22 -21.36
N SER A 16 -0.35 -18.49 -21.89
CA SER A 16 -0.96 -17.56 -22.86
C SER A 16 -0.84 -16.16 -22.25
N PRO A 17 -0.48 -15.12 -23.01
CA PRO A 17 -0.57 -13.77 -22.50
C PRO A 17 -1.96 -13.62 -21.88
N GLY A 18 -2.01 -13.37 -20.56
CA GLY A 18 -3.27 -13.05 -19.91
C GLY A 18 -3.88 -11.83 -20.59
N MET A 19 -5.19 -11.61 -20.42
CA MET A 19 -5.89 -10.47 -21.03
C MET A 19 -5.05 -9.20 -20.88
N HIS A 20 -4.47 -8.71 -21.98
CA HIS A 20 -3.53 -7.61 -21.93
C HIS A 20 -4.32 -6.31 -21.83
N TYR A 21 -4.40 -5.77 -20.63
CA TYR A 21 -4.98 -4.47 -20.39
C TYR A 21 -3.91 -3.44 -20.77
N GLY A 22 -3.84 -3.07 -22.06
CA GLY A 22 -2.87 -2.10 -22.57
C GLY A 22 -2.89 -0.77 -21.80
N HIS A 23 -1.87 0.08 -21.97
CA HIS A 23 -1.77 1.39 -21.31
C HIS A 23 -1.72 1.36 -19.76
N GLY A 24 -1.09 0.34 -19.15
CA GLY A 24 -0.84 0.33 -17.69
C GLY A 24 -2.05 -0.06 -16.84
N TRP A 25 -3.08 -0.62 -17.45
CA TRP A 25 -4.22 -1.17 -16.73
C TRP A 25 -3.87 -2.52 -16.10
N ILE A 26 -4.40 -2.76 -14.90
CA ILE A 26 -4.14 -3.94 -14.09
C ILE A 26 -5.45 -4.67 -13.86
N ALA A 27 -5.44 -6.00 -13.95
CA ALA A 27 -6.57 -6.83 -13.54
C ALA A 27 -6.73 -6.75 -12.01
N GLY A 28 -7.82 -6.16 -11.56
CA GLY A 28 -8.30 -6.27 -10.20
C GLY A 28 -9.08 -7.57 -9.98
N LYS A 29 -9.54 -7.74 -8.73
CA LYS A 29 -10.45 -8.85 -8.39
C LYS A 29 -11.75 -8.75 -9.20
N ASP A 30 -12.33 -9.91 -9.50
CA ASP A 30 -13.63 -10.02 -10.19
C ASP A 30 -13.65 -9.43 -11.61
N GLY A 31 -12.49 -9.37 -12.27
CA GLY A 31 -12.37 -8.81 -13.63
C GLY A 31 -12.48 -7.28 -13.71
N LYS A 32 -12.55 -6.58 -12.56
CA LYS A 32 -12.48 -5.12 -12.52
C LYS A 32 -11.10 -4.67 -13.01
N ARG A 33 -11.05 -3.58 -13.78
CA ARG A 33 -9.78 -2.98 -14.22
C ARG A 33 -9.37 -1.89 -13.24
N TRP A 34 -8.08 -1.80 -12.96
CA TRP A 34 -7.50 -0.78 -12.09
C TRP A 34 -6.38 -0.05 -12.83
N HIS A 35 -6.31 1.28 -12.70
CA HIS A 35 -5.23 2.08 -13.28
C HIS A 35 -4.77 3.13 -12.26
N PRO A 36 -3.47 3.24 -11.94
CA PRO A 36 -2.99 4.10 -10.84
C PRO A 36 -3.46 5.55 -10.92
N SER A 37 -3.43 6.13 -12.12
CA SER A 37 -3.84 7.53 -12.33
C SER A 37 -5.36 7.72 -12.25
N HIS A 38 -6.14 6.69 -12.61
CA HIS A 38 -7.61 6.79 -12.68
C HIS A 38 -8.30 6.36 -11.38
N SER A 39 -7.72 5.38 -10.68
CA SER A 39 -8.23 4.79 -9.44
C SER A 39 -7.51 5.31 -8.19
N GLN A 40 -6.88 6.49 -8.26
CA GLN A 40 -6.12 7.06 -7.15
C GLN A 40 -6.97 7.27 -5.89
N SER A 41 -8.23 7.67 -6.04
CA SER A 41 -9.14 7.88 -4.90
C SER A 41 -9.43 6.58 -4.13
N GLU A 42 -9.53 5.44 -4.83
CA GLU A 42 -9.67 4.12 -4.23
C GLU A 42 -8.39 3.70 -3.48
N LEU A 43 -7.22 3.96 -4.08
CA LEU A 43 -5.94 3.72 -3.43
C LEU A 43 -5.80 4.57 -2.15
N LEU A 44 -6.13 5.86 -2.21
CA LEU A 44 -6.10 6.76 -1.06
C LEU A 44 -7.07 6.32 0.03
N LYS A 45 -8.25 5.78 -0.31
CA LYS A 45 -9.17 5.19 0.67
C LYS A 45 -8.57 3.98 1.37
N GLY A 46 -7.84 3.13 0.65
CA GLY A 46 -7.15 1.95 1.22
C GLY A 46 -5.92 2.30 2.06
N LEU A 47 -5.20 3.37 1.70
CA LEU A 47 -4.02 3.85 2.44
C LEU A 47 -4.38 4.68 3.68
N LYS A 48 -5.63 5.13 3.82
CA LYS A 48 -6.06 5.87 5.01
C LYS A 48 -5.97 4.96 6.23
N THR A 49 -5.14 5.37 7.19
CA THR A 49 -5.13 4.79 8.53
C THR A 49 -6.44 5.13 9.23
N LYS A 50 -6.91 4.23 10.11
CA LYS A 50 -8.06 4.53 10.97
C LYS A 50 -7.74 5.83 11.73
N PRO A 51 -8.61 6.85 11.70
CA PRO A 51 -8.39 8.02 12.51
C PRO A 51 -8.26 7.57 13.97
N PRO A 52 -7.26 8.07 14.73
CA PRO A 52 -7.18 7.76 16.14
C PRO A 52 -8.49 8.14 16.81
N LYS A 53 -8.92 7.37 17.81
CA LYS A 53 -10.15 7.69 18.53
C LYS A 53 -9.99 9.10 19.11
N SER A 54 -11.06 9.89 19.07
CA SER A 54 -11.05 11.28 19.57
C SER A 54 -10.54 11.36 21.03
N SER A 55 -10.82 10.32 21.82
CA SER A 55 -10.31 10.13 23.19
C SER A 55 -8.78 10.05 23.26
N ASP A 56 -8.14 9.36 22.33
CA ASP A 56 -6.71 9.07 22.37
C ASP A 56 -5.90 10.36 22.14
N PHE A 57 -6.37 11.21 21.23
CA PHE A 57 -5.78 12.55 21.01
C PHE A 57 -5.92 13.46 22.23
N LEU A 58 -7.08 13.43 22.90
CA LEU A 58 -7.32 14.24 24.08
C LEU A 58 -6.39 13.81 25.24
N ILE A 59 -6.24 12.49 25.45
CA ILE A 59 -5.32 11.94 26.43
C ILE A 59 -3.87 12.35 26.12
N ILE A 60 -3.43 12.21 24.86
CA ILE A 60 -2.08 12.64 24.43
C ILE A 60 -1.87 14.14 24.69
N ARG A 61 -2.87 14.98 24.43
CA ARG A 61 -2.82 16.43 24.68
C ARG A 61 -2.71 16.76 26.17
N ILE A 62 -3.51 16.11 27.02
CA ILE A 62 -3.49 16.30 28.48
C ILE A 62 -2.14 15.88 29.05
N VAL A 63 -1.65 14.69 28.69
CA VAL A 63 -0.34 14.19 29.16
C VAL A 63 0.80 15.13 28.75
N HIS A 64 0.80 15.60 27.50
CA HIS A 64 1.79 16.57 27.03
C HIS A 64 1.77 17.87 27.84
N PHE A 65 0.58 18.36 28.19
CA PHE A 65 0.41 19.59 28.96
C PHE A 65 0.94 19.43 30.40
N ILE A 66 0.63 18.31 31.05
CA ILE A 66 1.15 17.99 32.39
C ILE A 66 2.68 17.92 32.37
N ILE A 67 3.27 17.19 31.42
CA ILE A 67 4.74 17.06 31.31
C ILE A 67 5.39 18.42 31.06
N LYS A 68 4.82 19.26 30.19
CA LYS A 68 5.32 20.62 29.95
C LYS A 68 5.19 21.51 31.20
N GLY A 69 4.07 21.44 31.90
CA GLY A 69 3.83 22.19 33.14
C GLY A 69 4.81 21.80 34.24
N VAL A 70 5.05 20.49 34.44
CA VAL A 70 6.04 19.98 35.40
C VAL A 70 7.44 20.50 35.08
N LYS A 71 7.87 20.44 33.81
CA LYS A 71 9.17 21.01 33.37
C LYS A 71 9.31 22.50 33.66
N HIS A 72 8.19 23.24 33.69
CA HIS A 72 8.17 24.68 33.93
C HIS A 72 8.20 25.05 35.42
N VAL A 73 7.79 24.12 36.30
CA VAL A 73 7.82 24.29 37.77
C VAL A 73 9.15 23.85 38.37
N THR A 74 9.83 22.88 37.76
CA THR A 74 11.10 22.34 38.26
C THR A 74 12.36 23.06 37.74
N ARG A 75 12.22 24.25 37.12
CA ARG A 75 13.36 25.04 36.60
C ARG A 75 13.55 26.32 37.41
#